data_AF-A0A916V8D5-F1
#
_entry.id   AF-A0A916V8D5-F1
#
_cell.length_a   1.000
_cell.length_b   1.000
_cell.length_c   1.000
_cell.angle_alpha   90.00
_cell.angle_beta   90.00
_cell.angle_gamma   90.00
#
_symmetry.space_group_name_H-M   'P 1'
#
loop_
_entity.id
_entity.type
_entity.pdbx_description
1 polymer ?
#
loop_
_entity_poly.entity_id
_entity_poly.type
_entity_poly.pdbx_seq_one_letter_code
_entity_poly.pdbx_strand_id
1 'polypeptide(L)'
;MSPFEIYIRELRDIRATGAGVKETSYYNALANLLNTIGSTLQPKVRCVMQLKNQGAGMPDGGLFTARQFQKRSGNDLIDPQNPERGVIEIKGTGDDAWVIANTPQVSKYWDKYRQVLVTNYRDFVLIGQNVNGQSIKLETGETSI
;
A
#
# COMPACT_ATOMS: atom_id res chain seq x y z
N MET A 1 -5.90 -1.23 -22.37
CA MET A 1 -6.49 -1.39 -21.04
C MET A 1 -5.81 -0.41 -20.11
N SER A 2 -6.57 0.28 -19.27
CA SER A 2 -6.06 1.13 -18.20
C SER A 2 -5.35 0.29 -17.13
N PRO A 3 -4.48 0.88 -16.29
CA PRO A 3 -3.84 0.18 -15.18
C PRO A 3 -4.87 -0.47 -14.24
N PHE A 4 -6.01 0.18 -14.05
CA PHE A 4 -7.10 -0.32 -13.23
C PHE A 4 -7.81 -1.54 -13.86
N GLU A 5 -8.07 -1.51 -15.17
CA GLU A 5 -8.65 -2.67 -15.87
C GLU A 5 -7.73 -3.90 -15.80
N ILE A 6 -6.42 -3.69 -15.93
CA ILE A 6 -5.42 -4.77 -15.78
C ILE A 6 -5.48 -5.33 -14.36
N TYR A 7 -5.49 -4.45 -13.35
CA TYR A 7 -5.55 -4.81 -11.95
C TYR A 7 -6.79 -5.67 -11.63
N ILE A 8 -7.99 -5.24 -12.01
CA ILE A 8 -9.23 -5.97 -11.74
C ILE A 8 -9.25 -7.33 -12.44
N ARG A 9 -8.73 -7.40 -13.68
CA ARG A 9 -8.60 -8.67 -14.39
C ARG A 9 -7.66 -9.63 -13.64
N GLU A 10 -6.50 -9.16 -13.19
CA GLU A 10 -5.57 -9.99 -12.43
C GLU A 10 -6.17 -10.49 -11.11
N LEU A 11 -6.88 -9.63 -10.36
CA LEU A 11 -7.60 -10.05 -9.16
C LEU A 11 -8.62 -11.15 -9.46
N ARG A 12 -9.41 -10.98 -10.53
CA ARG A 12 -10.41 -11.96 -10.96
C ARG A 12 -9.75 -13.29 -11.34
N ASP A 13 -8.68 -13.24 -12.13
CA ASP A 13 -8.01 -14.44 -12.65
C ASP A 13 -7.36 -15.23 -11.50
N ILE A 14 -6.72 -14.56 -10.53
CA ILE A 14 -6.20 -15.19 -9.30
C ILE A 14 -7.33 -15.83 -8.50
N ARG A 15 -8.45 -15.12 -8.29
CA ARG A 15 -9.61 -15.65 -7.56
C ARG A 15 -10.19 -16.89 -8.26
N ALA A 16 -10.26 -16.89 -9.58
CA ALA A 16 -10.79 -18.00 -10.38
C ALA A 16 -9.95 -19.28 -10.26
N THR A 17 -8.67 -19.18 -9.90
CA THR A 17 -7.83 -20.37 -9.66
C THR A 17 -8.29 -21.19 -8.44
N GLY A 18 -8.98 -20.57 -7.48
CA GLY A 18 -9.31 -21.18 -6.19
C GLY A 18 -8.11 -21.47 -5.27
N ALA A 19 -6.87 -21.21 -5.72
CA ALA A 19 -5.63 -21.49 -5.01
C ALA A 19 -5.01 -20.24 -4.34
N GLY A 20 -5.67 -19.08 -4.45
CA GLY A 20 -5.17 -17.82 -3.89
C GLY A 20 -5.20 -17.83 -2.36
N VAL A 21 -4.06 -17.50 -1.74
CA VAL A 21 -3.99 -17.11 -0.33
C VAL A 21 -4.55 -15.71 -0.20
N LYS A 22 -5.45 -15.50 0.77
CA LYS A 22 -6.28 -14.29 0.92
C LYS A 22 -5.49 -12.99 0.86
N GLU A 23 -4.30 -12.98 1.45
CA GLU A 23 -3.44 -11.80 1.53
C GLU A 23 -2.39 -11.83 0.43
N THR A 24 -1.46 -12.77 0.42
CA THR A 24 -0.23 -12.61 -0.39
C THR A 24 -0.38 -12.86 -1.89
N SER A 25 -1.35 -13.64 -2.34
CA SER A 25 -1.47 -14.00 -3.77
C SER A 25 -1.77 -12.82 -4.69
N TYR A 26 -2.26 -11.72 -4.14
CA TYR A 26 -2.65 -10.52 -4.90
C TYR A 26 -1.61 -9.38 -4.81
N TYR A 27 -0.49 -9.57 -4.10
CA TYR A 27 0.55 -8.54 -3.90
C TYR A 27 1.11 -8.03 -5.23
N ASN A 28 1.35 -8.93 -6.19
CA ASN A 28 1.89 -8.53 -7.49
C ASN A 28 0.93 -7.61 -8.25
N ALA A 29 -0.36 -7.92 -8.27
CA ALA A 29 -1.36 -7.11 -8.96
C ALA A 29 -1.44 -5.70 -8.33
N LEU A 30 -1.48 -5.63 -7.00
CA LEU A 30 -1.49 -4.36 -6.29
C LEU A 30 -0.20 -3.55 -6.51
N ALA A 31 0.96 -4.20 -6.40
CA ALA A 31 2.25 -3.55 -6.62
C ALA A 31 2.37 -2.99 -8.04
N ASN A 32 1.88 -3.72 -9.05
CA ASN A 32 1.87 -3.27 -10.45
C ASN A 32 0.98 -2.04 -10.63
N LEU A 33 -0.23 -2.04 -10.06
CA LEU A 33 -1.12 -0.88 -10.09
C LEU A 33 -0.44 0.35 -9.46
N LEU A 34 0.06 0.20 -8.22
CA LEU A 34 0.67 1.29 -7.47
C LEU A 34 1.95 1.81 -8.11
N ASN A 35 2.78 0.95 -8.69
CA ASN A 35 3.99 1.37 -9.41
C ASN A 35 3.64 2.09 -10.73
N THR A 36 2.59 1.65 -11.42
CA THR A 36 2.13 2.30 -12.66
C THR A 36 1.64 3.72 -12.37
N ILE A 37 0.78 3.88 -11.36
CA ILE A 37 0.31 5.20 -10.91
C ILE A 37 1.47 6.02 -10.35
N GLY A 38 2.31 5.43 -9.50
CA GLY A 38 3.44 6.11 -8.87
C GLY A 38 4.47 6.66 -9.88
N SER A 39 4.57 6.05 -11.06
CA SER A 39 5.43 6.52 -12.15
C SER A 39 4.97 7.84 -12.78
N THR A 40 3.69 8.20 -12.63
CA THR A 40 3.09 9.43 -13.16
C THR A 40 3.14 10.59 -12.15
N LEU A 41 3.50 10.33 -10.89
CA LEU A 41 3.57 11.34 -9.84
C LEU A 41 4.90 12.12 -9.88
N GLN A 42 4.89 13.31 -9.26
CA GLN A 42 6.09 14.12 -9.03
C GLN A 42 6.23 14.49 -7.53
N PRO A 43 7.27 14.02 -6.83
CA PRO A 43 8.26 13.04 -7.29
C PRO A 43 7.64 11.66 -7.57
N LYS A 44 8.27 10.87 -8.45
CA LYS A 44 7.85 9.48 -8.73
C LYS A 44 7.88 8.66 -7.45
N VAL A 45 6.92 7.75 -7.33
CA VAL A 45 6.76 6.85 -6.18
C VAL A 45 6.90 5.41 -6.65
N ARG A 46 7.59 4.59 -5.86
CA ARG A 46 7.75 3.14 -6.07
C ARG A 46 7.19 2.40 -4.87
N CYS A 47 6.36 1.41 -5.16
CA CYS A 47 5.85 0.44 -4.20
C CYS A 47 6.87 -0.69 -4.01
N VAL A 48 7.21 -0.98 -2.76
CA VAL A 48 8.04 -2.12 -2.36
C VAL A 48 7.23 -2.96 -1.37
N MET A 49 6.88 -4.18 -1.77
CA MET A 49 6.14 -5.14 -0.96
C MET A 49 7.08 -5.98 -0.10
N GLN A 50 6.52 -6.61 0.94
CA GLN A 50 7.20 -7.54 1.85
C GLN A 50 8.46 -6.91 2.47
N LEU A 51 8.29 -5.75 3.11
CA LEU A 51 9.40 -5.07 3.77
C LEU A 51 10.00 -5.97 4.86
N LYS A 52 11.33 -5.99 4.93
CA LYS A 52 12.04 -6.71 6.00
C LYS A 52 11.64 -6.10 7.35
N ASN A 53 11.35 -6.95 8.33
CA ASN A 53 11.14 -6.49 9.70
C ASN A 53 12.45 -5.90 10.26
N GLN A 54 12.44 -4.61 10.59
CA GLN A 54 13.58 -3.88 11.16
C GLN A 54 13.23 -3.24 12.51
N GLY A 55 12.29 -3.81 13.27
CA GLY A 55 11.86 -3.29 14.58
C GLY A 55 10.89 -2.09 14.49
N ALA A 56 10.45 -1.76 13.28
CA ALA A 56 9.60 -0.63 12.95
C ALA A 56 8.10 -0.98 12.84
N GLY A 57 7.72 -2.18 13.30
CA GLY A 57 6.54 -2.88 12.82
C GLY A 57 6.79 -3.57 11.48
N MET A 58 5.86 -4.42 11.04
CA MET A 58 6.02 -5.26 9.85
C MET A 58 4.87 -4.98 8.87
N PRO A 59 4.82 -3.79 8.26
CA PRO A 59 3.81 -3.49 7.26
C PRO A 59 4.02 -4.36 6.02
N ASP A 60 2.95 -4.63 5.29
CA ASP A 60 2.99 -5.43 4.06
C ASP A 60 3.78 -4.75 2.94
N GLY A 61 3.85 -3.42 2.92
CA GLY A 61 4.62 -2.68 1.92
C GLY A 61 4.95 -1.25 2.32
N GLY A 62 5.73 -0.58 1.48
CA GLY A 62 6.09 0.83 1.61
C GLY A 62 6.07 1.57 0.28
N LEU A 63 5.74 2.85 0.35
CA LEU A 63 5.72 3.77 -0.78
C LEU A 63 6.89 4.75 -0.68
N PHE A 64 7.86 4.58 -1.58
CA PHE A 64 9.14 5.30 -1.55
C PHE A 64 9.22 6.28 -2.71
N THR A 65 9.66 7.50 -2.45
CA THR A 65 9.93 8.45 -3.55
C THR A 65 11.26 8.11 -4.24
N ALA A 66 11.43 8.55 -5.49
CA ALA A 66 12.63 8.27 -6.27
C ALA A 66 13.95 8.71 -5.61
N ARG A 67 13.92 9.72 -4.73
CA ARG A 67 15.11 10.19 -3.98
C ARG A 67 15.56 9.24 -2.87
N GLN A 68 14.72 8.28 -2.49
CA GLN A 68 15.03 7.29 -1.46
C GLN A 68 15.80 6.09 -2.01
N PHE A 69 16.09 6.06 -3.31
CA PHE A 69 16.90 5.04 -3.95
C PHE A 69 18.32 5.55 -4.21
N GLN A 70 19.31 4.67 -4.05
CA GLN A 70 20.70 4.99 -4.35
C GLN A 70 20.85 5.31 -5.84
N LYS A 71 21.45 6.46 -6.15
CA LYS A 71 21.64 6.91 -7.55
C LYS A 71 22.44 5.94 -8.42
N ARG A 72 23.36 5.17 -7.82
CA ARG A 72 24.26 4.25 -8.54
C ARG A 72 23.61 2.93 -8.89
N SER A 73 22.82 2.33 -7.99
CA SER A 73 22.16 1.05 -8.23
C SER A 73 20.70 1.17 -8.67
N GLY A 74 20.05 2.31 -8.42
CA GLY A 74 18.67 2.61 -8.84
C GLY A 74 17.58 1.77 -8.14
N ASN A 75 17.98 0.71 -7.45
CA ASN A 75 17.09 -0.28 -6.83
C ASN A 75 17.29 -0.42 -5.32
N ASP A 76 18.47 -0.06 -4.80
CA ASP A 76 18.71 -0.13 -3.36
C ASP A 76 18.13 1.08 -2.65
N LEU A 77 17.40 0.84 -1.57
CA LEU A 77 16.87 1.87 -0.69
C LEU A 77 17.99 2.45 0.21
N ILE A 78 17.99 3.77 0.37
CA ILE A 78 18.91 4.48 1.28
C ILE A 78 18.50 4.22 2.74
N ASP A 79 17.20 4.30 3.03
CA ASP A 79 16.60 3.96 4.32
C ASP A 79 15.29 3.19 4.10
N PRO A 80 15.32 1.84 4.17
CA PRO A 80 14.12 1.02 4.00
C PRO A 80 13.09 1.18 5.12
N GLN A 81 13.44 1.77 6.26
CA GLN A 81 12.55 1.91 7.42
C GLN A 81 11.70 3.18 7.38
N ASN A 82 11.90 4.04 6.40
CA ASN A 82 11.24 5.34 6.35
C ASN A 82 10.66 5.64 4.95
N PRO A 83 9.61 4.96 4.50
CA PRO A 83 8.97 5.29 3.24
C PRO A 83 8.31 6.68 3.33
N GLU A 84 8.74 7.64 2.50
CA GLU A 84 8.28 9.04 2.60
C GLU A 84 6.81 9.25 2.23
N ARG A 85 6.20 8.28 1.54
CA ARG A 85 4.76 8.28 1.20
C ARG A 85 3.97 7.27 2.03
N GLY A 86 4.54 6.85 3.16
CA GLY A 86 3.88 5.97 4.10
C GLY A 86 3.95 4.50 3.74
N VAL A 87 3.26 3.70 4.55
CA VAL A 87 3.25 2.23 4.47
C VAL A 87 1.93 1.71 3.92
N ILE A 88 1.94 0.47 3.47
CA ILE A 88 0.77 -0.26 2.99
C ILE A 88 0.48 -1.36 4.00
N GLU A 89 -0.78 -1.45 4.42
CA GLU A 89 -1.31 -2.55 5.22
C GLU A 89 -2.44 -3.22 4.45
N ILE A 90 -2.32 -4.53 4.25
CA ILE A 90 -3.26 -5.32 3.47
C ILE A 90 -4.03 -6.24 4.40
N LYS A 91 -5.33 -6.34 4.17
CA LYS A 91 -6.24 -7.22 4.91
C LYS A 91 -6.88 -8.26 4.01
N GLY A 92 -7.51 -9.27 4.61
CA GLY A 92 -8.21 -10.30 3.88
C GLY A 92 -9.35 -9.71 3.04
N THR A 93 -9.61 -10.30 1.88
CA THR A 93 -10.62 -9.84 0.90
C THR A 93 -12.08 -9.84 1.40
N GLY A 94 -12.36 -10.46 2.56
CA GLY A 94 -13.68 -10.45 3.20
C GLY A 94 -13.80 -9.44 4.35
N ASP A 95 -12.72 -8.75 4.68
CA ASP A 95 -12.68 -7.77 5.76
C ASP A 95 -13.04 -6.39 5.21
N ASP A 96 -13.91 -5.67 5.91
CA ASP A 96 -14.26 -4.31 5.55
C ASP A 96 -13.10 -3.36 5.92
N ALA A 97 -12.39 -2.84 4.92
CA ALA A 97 -11.26 -1.94 5.13
C ALA A 97 -11.68 -0.67 5.91
N TRP A 98 -12.96 -0.30 5.82
CA TRP A 98 -13.53 0.88 6.48
C TRP A 98 -13.60 0.74 8.00
N VAL A 99 -13.88 -0.48 8.49
CA VAL A 99 -13.92 -0.83 9.92
C VAL A 99 -12.50 -0.86 10.50
N ILE A 100 -11.49 -1.16 9.68
CA ILE A 100 -10.14 -1.51 10.15
C ILE A 100 -9.19 -0.32 10.26
N ALA A 101 -9.45 0.78 9.55
CA ALA A 101 -8.70 2.03 9.71
C ALA A 101 -8.64 2.53 11.17
N ASN A 102 -9.58 2.09 12.01
CA ASN A 102 -9.66 2.44 13.44
C ASN A 102 -9.05 1.37 14.37
N THR A 103 -8.31 0.38 13.84
CA THR A 103 -7.74 -0.69 14.66
C THR A 103 -6.42 -0.29 15.32
N PRO A 104 -6.07 -0.85 16.48
CA PRO A 104 -4.81 -0.55 17.19
C PRO A 104 -3.54 -0.73 16.35
N GLN A 105 -3.57 -1.65 15.36
CA GLN A 105 -2.45 -1.90 14.47
C GLN A 105 -2.17 -0.72 13.53
N VAL A 106 -3.23 -0.13 12.96
CA VAL A 106 -3.13 1.05 12.09
C VAL A 106 -2.67 2.26 12.90
N SER A 107 -3.13 2.42 14.14
CA SER A 107 -2.66 3.47 15.06
C SER A 107 -1.15 3.37 15.35
N LYS A 108 -0.59 2.16 15.49
CA LYS A 108 0.85 1.97 15.70
C LYS A 108 1.69 2.35 14.47
N TYR A 109 1.22 2.01 13.27
CA TYR A 109 1.90 2.43 12.04
C TYR A 109 1.78 3.92 11.81
N TRP A 110 0.62 4.47 12.10
CA TRP A 110 0.39 5.90 12.07
C TRP A 110 1.41 6.69 12.90
N ASP A 111 1.64 6.28 14.15
CA ASP A 111 2.54 6.99 15.06
C ASP A 111 3.96 7.10 14.49
N LYS A 112 4.40 6.07 13.75
CA LYS A 112 5.73 6.03 13.12
C LYS A 112 5.78 6.66 11.74
N TYR A 113 4.88 6.27 10.84
CA TYR A 113 4.98 6.54 9.41
C TYR A 113 4.15 7.74 8.94
N ARG A 114 3.22 8.22 9.78
CA ARG A 114 2.44 9.45 9.54
C ARG A 114 1.52 9.41 8.30
N GLN A 115 1.57 8.33 7.51
CA GLN A 115 0.70 8.02 6.38
C GLN A 115 0.59 6.49 6.21
N VAL A 116 -0.62 5.98 6.03
CA VAL A 116 -0.90 4.54 5.86
C VAL A 116 -1.97 4.34 4.78
N LEU A 117 -1.69 3.52 3.78
CA LEU A 117 -2.68 3.01 2.83
C LEU A 117 -3.19 1.66 3.32
N VAL A 118 -4.47 1.58 3.65
CA VAL A 118 -5.14 0.34 4.05
C VAL A 118 -5.98 -0.18 2.88
N THR A 119 -5.88 -1.47 2.57
CA THR A 119 -6.68 -2.08 1.50
C THR A 119 -7.01 -3.55 1.74
N ASN A 120 -8.15 -3.99 1.23
CA ASN A 120 -8.55 -5.40 1.08
C ASN A 120 -8.58 -5.83 -0.41
N TYR A 121 -7.86 -5.10 -1.27
CA TYR A 121 -7.85 -5.16 -2.74
C TYR A 121 -9.04 -4.54 -3.48
N ARG A 122 -10.10 -4.15 -2.78
CA ARG A 122 -11.28 -3.51 -3.39
C ARG A 122 -11.46 -2.09 -2.90
N ASP A 123 -11.26 -1.95 -1.60
CA ASP A 123 -11.35 -0.70 -0.87
C ASP A 123 -9.95 -0.17 -0.63
N PHE A 124 -9.79 1.13 -0.83
CA PHE A 124 -8.56 1.86 -0.56
C PHE A 124 -8.87 2.98 0.41
N VAL A 125 -8.26 2.95 1.59
CA VAL A 125 -8.39 3.99 2.60
C VAL A 125 -7.03 4.60 2.84
N LEU A 126 -6.87 5.87 2.49
CA LEU A 126 -5.65 6.62 2.80
C LEU A 126 -5.81 7.34 4.13
N ILE A 127 -4.95 7.01 5.08
CA ILE A 127 -4.88 7.67 6.39
C ILE A 127 -3.68 8.61 6.39
N GLY A 128 -3.93 9.86 6.80
CA GLY A 128 -2.95 10.95 6.79
C GLY A 128 -3.28 11.99 7.85
N GLN A 129 -2.62 13.15 7.80
CA GLN A 129 -2.68 14.20 8.83
C GLN A 129 -3.59 15.34 8.45
N ASN A 130 -4.39 15.78 9.42
CA ASN A 130 -4.97 17.10 9.35
C ASN A 130 -3.93 18.16 9.75
N VAL A 131 -4.31 19.43 9.63
CA VAL A 131 -3.47 20.59 9.99
C VAL A 131 -3.02 20.60 11.46
N ASN A 132 -3.71 19.87 12.33
CA ASN A 132 -3.41 19.75 13.76
C ASN A 132 -2.55 18.51 14.09
N GLY A 133 -2.09 17.77 13.06
CA GLY A 133 -1.27 16.58 13.23
C GLY A 133 -2.02 15.32 13.71
N GLN A 134 -3.35 15.37 13.73
CA GLN A 134 -4.22 14.24 14.10
C GLN A 134 -4.46 13.33 12.90
N SER A 135 -4.65 12.03 13.16
CA SER A 135 -5.00 11.07 12.12
C SER A 135 -6.41 11.31 11.60
N ILE A 136 -6.52 11.39 10.27
CA ILE A 136 -7.80 11.46 9.57
C ILE A 136 -7.77 10.52 8.36
N LYS A 137 -8.96 10.05 7.95
CA LYS A 137 -9.14 9.46 6.62
C LYS A 137 -9.09 10.60 5.60
N LEU A 138 -8.10 10.58 4.72
CA LEU A 138 -7.95 11.58 3.66
C LEU A 138 -8.82 11.27 2.46
N GLU A 139 -8.75 10.02 1.99
CA GLU A 139 -9.43 9.57 0.78
C GLU A 139 -9.94 8.15 0.95
N THR A 140 -11.07 7.86 0.32
CA THR A 140 -11.66 6.53 0.24
C THR A 140 -12.07 6.23 -1.19
N GLY A 141 -11.66 5.08 -1.72
CA GLY A 141 -12.14 4.56 -3.00
C GLY A 141 -12.66 3.14 -2.83
N GLU A 142 -13.80 2.83 -3.44
CA GLU A 142 -14.41 1.50 -3.46
C GLU A 142 -14.48 1.01 -4.90
N THR A 143 -14.19 -0.27 -5.10
CA THR A 143 -14.42 -0.94 -6.38
C THR A 143 -15.52 -1.97 -6.24
N SER A 144 -16.63 -1.76 -6.93
CA SER A 144 -17.65 -2.80 -7.10
C SER A 144 -17.11 -3.90 -8.03
N ILE A 145 -16.81 -5.09 -7.48
CA ILE A 145 -16.38 -6.30 -8.21
C ILE A 145 -17.38 -7.44 -7.97
#